data_AF-A0AAD8BDI8-F1
#
_entry.id   AF-A0AAD8BDI8-F1
#
_cell.length_a   1.000
_cell.length_b   1.000
_cell.length_c   1.000
_cell.angle_alpha   90.00
_cell.angle_beta   90.00
_cell.angle_gamma   90.00
#
_symmetry.space_group_name_H-M   'P 1'
#
loop_
_entity.id
_entity.type
_entity.pdbx_description
1 polymer ?
#
loop_
_entity_poly.entity_id
_entity_poly.type
_entity_poly.pdbx_seq_one_letter_code
_entity_poly.pdbx_strand_id
1 'polypeptide(L)'
;MVILVSLGLLLVVTQVKSAAYVNDWDKPFNFNCPTGQILSFVSSINDNHYEDRRWELFCRTVGYTKDCVKSDYVNTFDNPVTFTCPGDSVITGIESYHDNHYEDRRYRFQCCTVSKRVPSDCYTTDYVNDWDGKLTLFVPEGQGIKGAMSEHNNYYEDRRWRFTLCTV
;
A
#
# COMPACT_ATOMS: atom_id res chain seq x y z
N MET A 1 53.30 37.24 -7.67
CA MET A 1 52.23 36.96 -8.65
C MET A 1 51.13 36.22 -7.90
N VAL A 2 49.99 36.86 -7.67
CA VAL A 2 48.86 36.29 -6.93
C VAL A 2 48.01 35.50 -7.91
N ILE A 3 47.74 34.22 -7.65
CA ILE A 3 46.66 33.50 -8.33
C ILE A 3 45.78 32.85 -7.26
N LEU A 4 44.52 33.27 -7.30
CA LEU A 4 43.45 32.96 -6.36
C LEU A 4 43.10 31.47 -6.37
N VAL A 5 42.89 30.92 -5.18
CA VAL A 5 42.21 29.62 -5.02
C VAL A 5 40.71 29.91 -5.05
N SER A 6 40.05 29.64 -6.18
CA SER A 6 38.59 29.71 -6.27
C SER A 6 37.99 28.55 -5.46
N LEU A 7 37.46 28.87 -4.28
CA LEU A 7 36.71 27.93 -3.46
C LEU A 7 35.35 27.68 -4.15
N GLY A 8 35.27 26.60 -4.94
CA GLY A 8 34.01 26.16 -5.53
C GLY A 8 33.07 25.67 -4.43
N LEU A 9 31.99 26.41 -4.18
CA LEU A 9 30.92 25.98 -3.27
C LEU A 9 30.20 24.78 -3.90
N LEU A 10 30.49 23.56 -3.43
CA LEU A 10 29.69 22.38 -3.78
C LEU A 10 28.28 22.55 -3.17
N LEU A 11 27.31 22.92 -3.99
CA LEU A 11 25.90 22.77 -3.68
C LEU A 11 25.59 21.26 -3.63
N VAL A 12 25.59 20.71 -2.41
CA VAL A 12 25.02 19.38 -2.17
C VAL A 12 23.51 19.53 -2.30
N VAL A 13 22.99 19.30 -3.51
CA VAL A 13 21.54 19.17 -3.73
C VAL A 13 21.14 17.86 -3.06
N THR A 14 20.64 17.94 -1.84
CA THR A 14 19.98 16.79 -1.20
C THR A 14 18.75 16.48 -2.05
N GLN A 15 18.84 15.45 -2.88
CA GLN A 15 17.70 14.94 -3.61
C GLN A 15 16.70 14.49 -2.57
N VAL A 16 15.65 15.30 -2.34
CA VAL A 16 14.50 14.88 -1.56
C VAL A 16 13.98 13.66 -2.31
N LYS A 17 14.19 12.46 -1.75
CA LYS A 17 13.55 11.26 -2.26
C LYS A 17 12.06 11.49 -2.06
N SER A 18 11.40 11.99 -3.10
CA SER A 18 9.97 11.75 -3.29
C SER A 18 9.80 10.26 -3.02
N ALA A 19 8.92 9.91 -2.11
CA ALA A 19 8.70 8.52 -1.83
C ALA A 19 8.33 7.82 -3.14
N ALA A 20 9.18 6.86 -3.49
CA ALA A 20 9.11 6.23 -4.79
C ALA A 20 7.91 5.27 -4.77
N TYR A 21 7.13 5.28 -5.84
CA TYR A 21 6.14 4.24 -6.05
C TYR A 21 6.83 2.86 -5.98
N VAL A 22 6.17 1.90 -5.35
CA VAL A 22 6.67 0.53 -5.21
C VAL A 22 6.57 -0.28 -6.51
N ASN A 23 5.90 0.30 -7.53
CA ASN A 23 5.79 -0.23 -8.88
C ASN A 23 5.78 0.90 -9.92
N ASP A 24 6.16 0.55 -11.15
CA ASP A 24 5.82 1.31 -12.36
C ASP A 24 4.49 0.81 -12.96
N TRP A 25 3.95 1.54 -13.95
CA TRP A 25 2.74 1.14 -14.67
C TRP A 25 2.90 -0.23 -15.34
N ASP A 26 1.84 -1.03 -15.32
CA ASP A 26 1.76 -2.42 -15.80
C ASP A 26 2.75 -3.38 -15.12
N LYS A 27 3.50 -2.91 -14.11
CA LYS A 27 4.49 -3.73 -13.41
C LYS A 27 3.92 -4.28 -12.12
N PRO A 28 4.29 -5.52 -11.77
CA PRO A 28 3.91 -6.09 -10.49
C PRO A 28 4.72 -5.45 -9.36
N PHE A 29 4.22 -5.59 -8.14
CA PHE A 29 5.02 -5.37 -6.93
C PHE A 29 4.69 -6.42 -5.88
N ASN A 30 5.67 -6.63 -5.00
CA ASN A 30 5.51 -7.42 -3.78
C ASN A 30 6.16 -6.63 -2.64
N PHE A 31 5.34 -5.92 -1.88
CA PHE A 31 5.79 -5.06 -0.79
C PHE A 31 5.38 -5.66 0.55
N ASN A 32 6.35 -5.85 1.43
CA ASN A 32 6.12 -6.28 2.81
C ASN A 32 6.85 -5.34 3.76
N CYS A 33 6.18 -4.91 4.83
CA CYS A 33 6.84 -4.22 5.91
C CYS A 33 7.90 -5.12 6.58
N PRO A 34 9.06 -4.57 6.99
CA PRO A 34 10.04 -5.31 7.77
C PRO A 34 9.45 -5.86 9.08
N THR A 35 10.11 -6.86 9.66
CA THR A 35 9.74 -7.39 10.98
C THR A 35 9.63 -6.27 12.01
N GLY A 36 8.55 -6.32 12.79
CA GLY A 36 8.22 -5.32 13.79
C GLY A 36 7.49 -4.07 13.27
N GLN A 37 7.19 -4.04 11.98
CA GLN A 37 6.46 -2.95 11.36
C GLN A 37 5.14 -3.40 10.73
N ILE A 38 4.20 -2.46 10.62
CA ILE A 38 2.91 -2.62 9.93
C ILE A 38 2.71 -1.47 8.95
N LEU A 39 1.77 -1.61 8.02
CA LEU A 39 1.38 -0.53 7.11
C LEU A 39 0.84 0.67 7.90
N SER A 40 1.36 1.85 7.58
CA SER A 40 1.00 3.14 8.19
C SER A 40 0.37 4.12 7.20
N PHE A 41 0.70 3.94 5.92
CA PHE A 41 0.20 4.74 4.83
C PHE A 41 0.04 3.85 3.60
N VAL A 42 -1.11 3.97 2.95
CA VAL A 42 -1.39 3.34 1.65
C VAL A 42 -1.89 4.44 0.74
N SER A 43 -1.17 4.71 -0.33
CA SER A 43 -1.60 5.63 -1.37
C SER A 43 -1.45 5.02 -2.74
N SER A 44 -2.29 5.45 -3.67
CA SER A 44 -2.20 5.05 -5.06
C SER A 44 -2.76 6.12 -5.99
N ILE A 45 -2.15 6.26 -7.17
CA ILE A 45 -2.65 7.10 -8.25
C ILE A 45 -3.03 6.23 -9.46
N ASN A 46 -4.06 6.64 -10.20
CA ASN A 46 -4.45 6.07 -11.48
C ASN A 46 -3.82 6.86 -12.64
N ASP A 47 -3.67 6.24 -13.80
CA ASP A 47 -3.36 6.92 -15.06
C ASP A 47 -4.12 6.28 -16.22
N ASN A 48 -5.03 7.04 -16.82
CA ASN A 48 -5.95 6.57 -17.85
C ASN A 48 -5.26 6.25 -19.20
N HIS A 49 -3.96 6.52 -19.38
CA HIS A 49 -3.24 6.00 -20.55
C HIS A 49 -2.88 4.53 -20.36
N TYR A 50 -2.52 4.15 -19.13
CA TYR A 50 -2.15 2.79 -18.77
C TYR A 50 -3.34 1.99 -18.24
N GLU A 51 -4.39 2.66 -17.76
CA GLU A 51 -5.50 2.06 -17.00
C GLU A 51 -4.99 1.18 -15.84
N ASP A 52 -3.93 1.68 -15.20
CA ASP A 52 -3.27 1.00 -14.09
C ASP A 52 -3.04 1.98 -12.94
N ARG A 53 -2.78 1.41 -11.77
CA ARG A 53 -2.43 2.12 -10.55
C ARG A 53 -0.95 2.02 -10.21
N ARG A 54 -0.35 3.09 -9.68
CA ARG A 54 0.92 3.01 -8.94
C ARG A 54 0.70 3.17 -7.45
N TRP A 55 1.47 2.44 -6.66
CA TRP A 55 1.29 2.35 -5.21
C TRP A 55 2.45 2.97 -4.44
N GLU A 56 2.13 3.64 -3.34
CA GLU A 56 3.07 4.20 -2.38
C GLU A 56 2.68 3.66 -1.00
N LEU A 57 3.59 2.91 -0.36
CA LEU A 57 3.31 2.13 0.84
C LEU A 57 4.37 2.39 1.90
N PHE A 58 3.97 2.94 3.06
CA PHE A 58 4.91 3.16 4.17
C PHE A 58 4.57 2.32 5.37
N CYS A 59 5.62 1.99 6.11
CA CYS A 59 5.56 1.20 7.31
C CYS A 59 5.86 2.05 8.55
N ARG A 60 5.31 1.64 9.69
CA ARG A 60 5.71 2.15 11.01
C ARG A 60 6.03 1.00 11.96
N THR A 61 6.89 1.27 12.92
CA THR A 61 7.19 0.34 14.00
C THR A 61 6.04 0.23 14.99
N VAL A 62 5.69 -1.01 15.37
CA VAL A 62 4.67 -1.30 16.39
C VAL A 62 5.12 -2.32 17.45
N GLY A 63 6.38 -2.75 17.40
CA GLY A 63 6.95 -3.72 18.32
C GLY A 63 7.43 -4.95 17.57
N TYR A 64 7.09 -6.16 18.04
CA TYR A 64 7.47 -7.42 17.38
C TYR A 64 6.29 -7.96 16.58
N THR A 65 6.49 -8.25 15.29
CA THR A 65 5.53 -8.97 14.45
C THR A 65 6.01 -10.40 14.21
N LYS A 66 5.07 -11.34 14.09
CA LYS A 66 5.35 -12.78 13.94
C LYS A 66 4.23 -13.48 13.19
N ASP A 67 4.42 -14.78 12.96
CA ASP A 67 3.41 -15.68 12.41
C ASP A 67 2.84 -15.16 11.08
N CYS A 68 3.75 -14.65 10.23
CA CYS A 68 3.38 -14.01 8.98
C CYS A 68 2.98 -15.05 7.92
N VAL A 69 1.81 -14.87 7.33
CA VAL A 69 1.27 -15.74 6.28
C VAL A 69 0.79 -14.88 5.12
N LYS A 70 1.11 -15.30 3.90
CA LYS A 70 0.61 -14.66 2.68
C LYS A 70 -0.62 -15.42 2.18
N SER A 71 -1.66 -14.69 1.80
CA SER A 71 -2.84 -15.27 1.16
C SER A 71 -2.53 -15.69 -0.28
N ASP A 72 -3.40 -16.53 -0.85
CA ASP A 72 -3.53 -16.59 -2.31
C ASP A 72 -4.08 -15.27 -2.87
N TYR A 73 -4.13 -15.14 -4.19
CA TYR A 73 -4.82 -14.02 -4.82
C TYR A 73 -6.31 -14.05 -4.50
N VAL A 74 -6.81 -12.97 -3.90
CA VAL A 74 -8.11 -12.95 -3.23
C VAL A 74 -9.27 -12.51 -4.13
N ASN A 75 -8.95 -11.98 -5.31
CA ASN A 75 -9.90 -11.62 -6.36
C ASN A 75 -9.49 -12.27 -7.67
N THR A 76 -10.41 -12.35 -8.62
CA THR A 76 -10.12 -12.44 -10.06
C THR A 76 -10.15 -11.04 -10.69
N PHE A 77 -9.69 -10.90 -11.93
CA PHE A 77 -9.88 -9.66 -12.69
C PHE A 77 -11.37 -9.30 -12.79
N ASP A 78 -11.70 -8.02 -12.89
CA ASP A 78 -13.06 -7.47 -13.01
C ASP A 78 -13.92 -7.67 -11.75
N ASN A 79 -13.41 -8.40 -10.76
CA ASN A 79 -14.15 -8.80 -9.59
C ASN A 79 -13.69 -8.07 -8.33
N PRO A 80 -14.58 -7.92 -7.34
CA PRO A 80 -14.24 -7.26 -6.09
C PRO A 80 -13.12 -7.94 -5.32
N VAL A 81 -12.37 -7.14 -4.56
CA VAL A 81 -11.55 -7.62 -3.45
C VAL A 81 -12.41 -7.60 -2.19
N THR A 82 -12.46 -8.71 -1.45
CA THR A 82 -13.04 -8.74 -0.10
C THR A 82 -12.18 -9.64 0.75
N PHE A 83 -11.30 -9.04 1.55
CA PHE A 83 -10.31 -9.79 2.33
C PHE A 83 -10.18 -9.27 3.76
N THR A 84 -10.08 -10.21 4.70
CA THR A 84 -9.81 -9.98 6.11
C THR A 84 -8.73 -10.95 6.57
N CYS A 85 -7.68 -10.43 7.21
CA CYS A 85 -6.63 -11.26 7.77
C CYS A 85 -7.20 -12.22 8.85
N PRO A 86 -6.85 -13.52 8.82
CA PRO A 86 -7.37 -14.49 9.78
C PRO A 86 -6.85 -14.28 11.21
N GLY A 87 -7.58 -14.78 12.20
CA GLY A 87 -7.15 -14.76 13.62
C GLY A 87 -6.81 -13.35 14.13
N ASP A 88 -5.69 -13.22 14.84
CA ASP A 88 -5.26 -11.96 15.47
C ASP A 88 -4.25 -11.17 14.61
N SER A 89 -4.21 -11.44 13.31
CA SER A 89 -3.25 -10.82 12.40
C SER A 89 -3.81 -9.58 11.69
N VAL A 90 -2.90 -8.72 11.23
CA VAL A 90 -3.19 -7.52 10.41
C VAL A 90 -2.35 -7.54 9.14
N ILE A 91 -2.82 -6.83 8.11
CA ILE A 91 -2.14 -6.66 6.83
C ILE A 91 -0.85 -5.87 7.05
N THR A 92 0.26 -6.48 6.63
CA THR A 92 1.62 -5.91 6.69
C THR A 92 2.28 -5.85 5.32
N GLY A 93 1.65 -6.41 4.30
CA GLY A 93 2.16 -6.40 2.94
C GLY A 93 1.07 -6.60 1.92
N ILE A 94 1.33 -6.08 0.73
CA ILE A 94 0.44 -6.11 -0.42
C ILE A 94 1.29 -6.57 -1.61
N GLU A 95 0.78 -7.53 -2.37
CA GLU A 95 1.33 -7.90 -3.66
C GLU A 95 0.24 -7.84 -4.71
N SER A 96 0.61 -7.32 -5.86
CA SER A 96 -0.30 -7.16 -6.97
C SER A 96 0.43 -7.23 -8.31
N TYR A 97 -0.29 -7.68 -9.33
CA TYR A 97 0.13 -7.59 -10.72
C TYR A 97 -1.04 -7.14 -11.59
N HIS A 98 -0.68 -6.48 -12.69
CA HIS A 98 -1.58 -5.95 -13.71
C HIS A 98 -1.69 -6.90 -14.90
N ASP A 99 -2.83 -6.87 -15.58
CA ASP A 99 -3.04 -7.55 -16.85
C ASP A 99 -3.74 -6.61 -17.84
N ASN A 100 -3.05 -6.28 -18.93
CA ASN A 100 -3.52 -5.32 -19.93
C ASN A 100 -4.68 -5.84 -20.80
N HIS A 101 -5.09 -7.12 -20.68
CA HIS A 101 -6.33 -7.56 -21.34
C HIS A 101 -7.55 -7.12 -20.55
N TYR A 102 -7.43 -7.15 -19.22
CA TYR A 102 -8.49 -6.74 -18.30
C TYR A 102 -8.37 -5.28 -17.87
N GLU A 103 -7.19 -4.67 -18.03
CA GLU A 103 -6.85 -3.35 -17.47
C GLU A 103 -7.15 -3.30 -15.97
N ASP A 104 -6.73 -4.37 -15.29
CA ASP A 104 -7.07 -4.61 -13.91
C ASP A 104 -5.97 -5.38 -13.17
N ARG A 105 -6.09 -5.40 -11.84
CA ARG A 105 -5.13 -5.97 -10.92
C ARG A 105 -5.68 -7.08 -10.05
N ARG A 106 -4.81 -8.09 -9.87
CA ARG A 106 -4.97 -9.14 -8.86
C ARG A 106 -4.27 -8.72 -7.59
N TYR A 107 -4.85 -9.03 -6.44
CA TYR A 107 -4.30 -8.67 -5.13
C TYR A 107 -4.14 -9.88 -4.23
N ARG A 108 -3.05 -9.91 -3.46
CA ARG A 108 -2.88 -10.80 -2.30
C ARG A 108 -2.21 -10.05 -1.17
N PHE A 109 -2.45 -10.52 0.05
CA PHE A 109 -2.07 -9.79 1.26
C PHE A 109 -1.20 -10.65 2.17
N GLN A 110 -0.21 -10.03 2.81
CA GLN A 110 0.53 -10.64 3.90
C GLN A 110 -0.07 -10.22 5.23
N CYS A 111 -0.41 -11.21 6.06
CA CYS A 111 -0.96 -11.03 7.39
C CYS A 111 0.07 -11.43 8.43
N CYS A 112 0.34 -10.58 9.43
CA CYS A 112 1.20 -10.92 10.57
C CYS A 112 0.49 -10.59 11.88
N THR A 113 0.76 -11.37 12.92
CA THR A 113 0.33 -11.08 14.29
C THR A 113 1.25 -10.05 14.92
N VAL A 114 0.70 -9.08 15.64
CA VAL A 114 1.47 -8.15 16.46
C VAL A 114 1.55 -8.70 17.88
N SER A 115 2.76 -8.87 18.41
CA SER A 115 2.97 -9.55 19.69
C SER A 115 2.27 -8.85 20.85
N LYS A 116 1.58 -9.64 21.70
CA LYS A 116 0.82 -9.17 22.88
C LYS A 116 -0.34 -8.20 22.55
N ARG A 117 -0.79 -8.19 21.30
CA ARG A 117 -1.83 -7.30 20.80
C ARG A 117 -2.85 -8.12 20.02
N VAL A 118 -4.13 -7.91 20.31
CA VAL A 118 -5.25 -8.58 19.63
C VAL A 118 -6.07 -7.50 18.94
N PRO A 119 -6.28 -7.57 17.61
CA PRO A 119 -7.08 -6.59 16.89
C PRO A 119 -8.48 -6.43 17.51
N SER A 120 -8.82 -5.21 17.94
CA SER A 120 -10.11 -4.86 18.53
C SER A 120 -10.67 -3.55 17.97
N ASP A 121 -11.90 -3.20 18.35
CA ASP A 121 -12.54 -1.91 18.04
C ASP A 121 -12.48 -1.57 16.55
N CYS A 122 -12.76 -2.58 15.73
CA CYS A 122 -12.62 -2.48 14.30
C CYS A 122 -13.75 -1.65 13.67
N TYR A 123 -13.39 -0.85 12.67
CA TYR A 123 -14.35 -0.17 11.82
C TYR A 123 -13.87 -0.19 10.36
N THR A 124 -14.82 -0.13 9.44
CA THR A 124 -14.52 -0.03 8.01
C THR A 124 -14.69 1.42 7.57
N THR A 125 -13.70 1.95 6.85
CA THR A 125 -13.76 3.29 6.27
C THR A 125 -14.87 3.37 5.21
N ASP A 126 -15.29 4.59 4.87
CA ASP A 126 -15.89 4.82 3.56
C ASP A 126 -14.87 4.64 2.44
N TYR A 127 -15.30 4.81 1.20
CA TYR A 127 -14.39 4.81 0.06
C TYR A 127 -13.32 5.89 0.26
N VAL A 128 -12.05 5.48 0.29
CA VAL A 128 -10.90 6.37 0.48
C VAL A 128 -10.38 6.96 -0.83
N ASN A 129 -11.06 6.63 -1.93
CA ASN A 129 -10.93 7.25 -3.24
C ASN A 129 -12.22 7.08 -4.06
N ASP A 130 -12.36 7.93 -5.06
CA ASP A 130 -13.29 7.71 -6.17
C ASP A 130 -12.55 7.09 -7.38
N TRP A 131 -13.29 6.76 -8.43
CA TRP A 131 -12.74 6.32 -9.72
C TRP A 131 -11.80 7.37 -10.31
N ASP A 132 -10.71 6.94 -10.93
CA ASP A 132 -9.56 7.74 -11.40
C ASP A 132 -8.91 8.60 -10.31
N GLY A 133 -9.42 8.50 -9.08
CA GLY A 133 -9.03 9.31 -7.96
C GLY A 133 -7.82 8.76 -7.24
N LYS A 134 -7.06 9.68 -6.63
CA LYS A 134 -5.98 9.32 -5.72
C LYS A 134 -6.55 8.63 -4.48
N LEU A 135 -6.04 7.44 -4.20
CA LEU A 135 -6.20 6.75 -2.93
C LEU A 135 -5.26 7.35 -1.91
N THR A 136 -5.80 7.72 -0.75
CA THR A 136 -5.00 8.14 0.41
C THR A 136 -5.61 7.57 1.69
N LEU A 137 -4.92 6.62 2.31
CA LEU A 137 -5.23 6.08 3.62
C LEU A 137 -4.07 6.34 4.58
N PHE A 138 -4.35 7.12 5.62
CA PHE A 138 -3.51 7.16 6.81
C PHE A 138 -4.07 6.20 7.85
N VAL A 139 -3.24 5.27 8.33
CA VAL A 139 -3.63 4.40 9.44
C VAL A 139 -3.33 5.16 10.74
N PRO A 140 -4.30 5.44 11.62
CA PRO A 140 -4.03 6.12 12.89
C PRO A 140 -3.00 5.38 13.75
N GLU A 141 -2.27 6.10 14.60
CA GLU A 141 -1.37 5.48 15.57
C GLU A 141 -2.15 4.52 16.49
N GLY A 142 -1.53 3.39 16.85
CA GLY A 142 -2.19 2.35 17.63
C GLY A 142 -3.22 1.52 16.86
N GLN A 143 -3.39 1.73 15.55
CA GLN A 143 -4.25 0.88 14.71
C GLN A 143 -3.45 0.06 13.68
N GLY A 144 -4.10 -0.91 13.04
CA GLY A 144 -3.57 -1.68 11.92
C GLY A 144 -4.66 -1.99 10.92
N ILE A 145 -4.28 -2.26 9.67
CA ILE A 145 -5.23 -2.63 8.63
C ILE A 145 -5.58 -4.11 8.81
N LYS A 146 -6.82 -4.43 9.13
CA LYS A 146 -7.32 -5.80 9.30
C LYS A 146 -7.87 -6.39 8.02
N GLY A 147 -8.44 -5.57 7.17
CA GLY A 147 -9.07 -5.99 5.92
C GLY A 147 -9.01 -4.91 4.85
N ALA A 148 -9.16 -5.35 3.60
CA ALA A 148 -9.20 -4.50 2.43
C ALA A 148 -10.37 -4.94 1.53
N MET A 149 -11.12 -3.96 1.04
CA MET A 149 -12.23 -4.16 0.12
C MET A 149 -12.07 -3.23 -1.08
N SER A 150 -12.37 -3.73 -2.27
CA SER A 150 -12.32 -2.93 -3.48
C SER A 150 -13.38 -3.36 -4.48
N GLU A 151 -13.94 -2.38 -5.17
CA GLU A 151 -14.79 -2.58 -6.33
C GLU A 151 -14.07 -2.07 -7.57
N HIS A 152 -14.33 -2.71 -8.70
CA HIS A 152 -13.82 -2.33 -10.00
C HIS A 152 -14.97 -1.93 -10.91
N ASN A 153 -14.71 -0.97 -11.81
CA ASN A 153 -15.65 -0.52 -12.83
C ASN A 153 -14.97 -0.43 -14.21
N ASN A 154 -15.45 -1.22 -15.17
CA ASN A 154 -14.89 -1.30 -16.53
C ASN A 154 -15.08 -0.02 -17.38
N TYR A 155 -15.91 0.94 -16.97
CA TYR A 155 -15.96 2.23 -17.66
C TYR A 155 -14.73 3.08 -17.37
N TYR A 156 -14.20 2.97 -16.15
CA TYR A 156 -13.01 3.70 -15.71
C TYR A 156 -11.74 2.83 -15.78
N GLU A 157 -11.89 1.53 -16.00
CA GLU A 157 -10.86 0.51 -15.81
C GLU A 157 -10.07 0.68 -14.50
N ASP A 158 -10.80 1.02 -13.44
CA ASP A 158 -10.22 1.45 -12.17
C ASP A 158 -10.90 0.81 -10.97
N ARG A 159 -10.26 0.94 -9.80
CA ARG A 159 -10.66 0.43 -8.50
C ARG A 159 -10.79 1.51 -7.43
N ARG A 160 -11.91 1.48 -6.71
CA ARG A 160 -12.10 2.22 -5.44
C ARG A 160 -11.97 1.32 -4.23
N TRP A 161 -11.50 1.88 -3.12
CA TRP A 161 -11.05 1.09 -1.96
C TRP A 161 -11.70 1.51 -0.64
N ARG A 162 -11.95 0.53 0.22
CA ARG A 162 -12.28 0.68 1.65
C ARG A 162 -11.36 -0.23 2.45
N PHE A 163 -11.10 0.14 3.71
CA PHE A 163 -10.25 -0.64 4.58
C PHE A 163 -10.90 -0.83 5.94
N THR A 164 -10.70 -2.00 6.54
CA THR A 164 -11.06 -2.24 7.94
C THR A 164 -9.83 -1.95 8.79
N LEU A 165 -9.95 -0.98 9.70
CA LEU A 165 -8.91 -0.63 10.67
C LEU A 165 -9.33 -1.13 12.05
N CYS A 166 -8.38 -1.65 12.82
CA CYS A 166 -8.58 -2.10 14.19
C CYS A 166 -7.48 -1.54 15.09
N THR A 167 -7.78 -1.35 16.37
CA THR A 167 -6.77 -1.12 17.41
C THR A 167 -5.82 -2.32 17.47
N VAL A 168 -4.51 -2.05 17.58
CA VAL A 168 -3.44 -3.05 17.76
C VAL A 168 -2.55 -2.67 18.92
#